data_AF-A0A7X6WFC6-F1
#
_entry.id   AF-A0A7X6WFC6-F1
#
_cell.length_a   1.000
_cell.length_b   1.000
_cell.length_c   1.000
_cell.angle_alpha   90.00
_cell.angle_beta   90.00
_cell.angle_gamma   90.00
#
_symmetry.space_group_name_H-M   'P 1'
#
loop_
_entity.id
_entity.type
_entity.pdbx_description
1 polymer ?
#
loop_
_entity_poly.entity_id
_entity_poly.type
_entity_poly.pdbx_seq_one_letter_code
_entity_poly.pdbx_strand_id
1 'polypeptide(L)'
;MKFKKTGALLLSVLLLTLTMHSVVFADTTLYRYTGGGTNGSSVRLQSGSTFSTKLFAVRKYEGGKYVGDTIYAYCIDIDTTINTSSNYREDLLESVNYFTKENAKNVRAIIYNSYPAKTLNELKAAVSNVSGLTVPQAIAGTQLAIWHYTNGARPSSDNNEDVMRVYNYLIGLPGMIIPDLAEIDAVGPTVVEEGNAWVIDFSYNISDSINNKDGQP
;
A
#
# COMPACT_ATOMS: atom_id res chain seq x y z
N MET A 1 1.26 12.44 -26.48
CA MET A 1 2.42 11.94 -25.72
C MET A 1 1.91 10.88 -24.74
N LYS A 2 2.14 9.59 -24.99
CA LYS A 2 1.69 8.50 -24.09
C LYS A 2 2.71 8.41 -22.95
N PHE A 3 2.33 8.81 -21.74
CA PHE A 3 3.14 8.59 -20.55
C PHE A 3 3.34 7.07 -20.39
N LYS A 4 4.61 6.62 -20.34
CA LYS A 4 4.91 5.24 -19.96
C LYS A 4 4.47 5.06 -18.52
N LYS A 5 3.43 4.25 -18.29
CA LYS A 5 3.02 3.83 -16.96
C LYS A 5 4.15 2.99 -16.36
N THR A 6 4.88 3.52 -15.39
CA THR A 6 5.75 2.70 -14.55
C THR A 6 4.83 1.92 -13.62
N GLY A 7 4.76 0.61 -13.83
CA GLY A 7 3.94 -0.30 -13.03
C GLY A 7 4.26 -0.16 -11.55
N ALA A 8 3.32 0.37 -10.80
CA ALA A 8 3.42 0.43 -9.35
C ALA A 8 2.60 -0.73 -8.77
N LEU A 9 3.16 -1.40 -7.77
CA LEU A 9 2.45 -2.40 -6.95
C LEU A 9 2.28 -1.77 -5.57
N LEU A 10 1.06 -1.76 -5.04
CA LEU A 10 0.85 -1.23 -3.71
C LEU A 10 1.23 -2.29 -2.67
N LEU A 11 2.41 -2.14 -2.08
CA LEU A 11 2.78 -2.82 -0.85
C LEU A 11 2.24 -1.98 0.32
N SER A 12 1.18 -2.44 0.98
CA SER A 12 0.81 -1.91 2.29
C SER A 12 1.55 -2.70 3.36
N VAL A 13 2.69 -2.17 3.81
CA VAL A 13 3.44 -2.71 4.94
C VAL A 13 3.39 -1.68 6.06
N LEU A 14 2.55 -1.93 7.07
CA LEU A 14 2.58 -1.12 8.29
C LEU A 14 3.58 -1.75 9.26
N LEU A 15 4.85 -1.36 9.16
CA LEU A 15 5.85 -1.65 10.19
C LEU A 15 5.69 -0.63 11.32
N LEU A 16 5.00 -1.01 12.41
CA LEU A 16 5.21 -0.37 13.71
C LEU A 16 6.53 -0.91 14.28
N THR A 17 7.65 -0.31 13.89
CA THR A 17 8.94 -0.58 14.55
C THR A 17 9.49 0.69 15.17
N LEU A 18 9.16 0.91 16.44
CA LEU A 18 9.87 1.81 17.35
C LEU A 18 11.21 1.18 17.73
N THR A 19 12.19 1.22 16.82
CA THR A 19 13.60 1.02 17.22
C THR A 19 14.47 1.97 16.41
N MET A 20 15.02 2.96 17.10
CA MET A 20 16.04 3.88 16.61
C MET A 20 17.24 3.08 16.12
N HIS A 21 17.35 2.90 14.80
CA HIS A 21 18.54 2.37 14.16
C HIS A 21 19.20 3.51 13.37
N SER A 22 20.48 3.69 13.65
CA SER A 22 21.41 4.65 13.06
C SER A 22 21.24 4.76 11.54
N VAL A 23 21.37 5.99 11.03
CA VAL A 23 21.32 6.31 9.59
C VAL A 23 22.42 5.52 8.87
N VAL A 24 22.02 4.40 8.26
CA VAL A 24 22.76 3.70 7.22
C VAL A 24 22.24 4.24 5.89
N PHE A 25 23.16 4.64 5.00
CA PHE A 25 22.85 5.06 3.63
C PHE A 25 21.79 4.14 3.02
N ALA A 26 20.72 4.74 2.48
CA ALA A 26 19.51 4.08 2.00
C ALA A 26 19.82 2.97 0.97
N ASP A 27 20.09 1.76 1.45
CA ASP A 27 20.01 0.56 0.64
C ASP A 27 18.53 0.46 0.24
N THR A 28 18.23 0.82 -1.00
CA THR A 28 16.82 0.88 -1.37
C THR A 28 16.27 -0.52 -1.33
N THR A 29 15.42 -0.77 -0.34
CA THR A 29 14.84 -2.08 -0.12
C THR A 29 14.06 -2.49 -1.37
N LEU A 30 14.50 -3.60 -1.98
CA LEU A 30 13.89 -4.16 -3.17
C LEU A 30 12.96 -5.31 -2.79
N TYR A 31 11.80 -5.34 -3.41
CA TYR A 31 10.85 -6.43 -3.32
C TYR A 31 10.76 -7.17 -4.64
N ARG A 32 10.43 -8.46 -4.57
CA ARG A 32 10.08 -9.27 -5.74
C ARG A 32 8.80 -10.03 -5.49
N TYR A 33 8.01 -10.16 -6.55
CA TYR A 33 6.88 -11.08 -6.57
C TYR A 33 7.39 -12.53 -6.54
N THR A 34 6.92 -13.29 -5.56
CA THR A 34 7.36 -14.67 -5.31
C THR A 34 6.80 -15.69 -6.30
N GLY A 35 5.82 -15.30 -7.13
CA GLY A 35 4.97 -16.25 -7.88
C GLY A 35 3.79 -16.80 -7.06
N GLY A 36 3.82 -16.65 -5.73
CA GLY A 36 2.80 -17.13 -4.80
C GLY A 36 1.63 -16.18 -4.61
N GLY A 37 0.95 -16.30 -3.47
CA GLY A 37 -0.24 -15.51 -3.13
C GLY A 37 -1.54 -16.27 -3.42
N THR A 38 -2.66 -15.56 -3.36
CA THR A 38 -4.00 -16.16 -3.40
C THR A 38 -4.77 -15.65 -4.61
N ASN A 39 -5.23 -16.56 -5.46
CA ASN A 39 -6.04 -16.21 -6.61
C ASN A 39 -7.43 -15.75 -6.16
N GLY A 40 -7.89 -14.65 -6.75
CA GLY A 40 -9.26 -14.19 -6.65
C GLY A 40 -10.12 -14.72 -7.79
N SER A 41 -11.43 -14.51 -7.69
CA SER A 41 -12.35 -14.76 -8.79
C SER A 41 -12.03 -13.84 -9.98
N SER A 42 -12.22 -14.33 -11.21
CA SER A 42 -12.15 -13.46 -12.38
C SER A 42 -13.29 -12.44 -12.37
N VAL A 43 -13.02 -11.25 -12.88
CA VAL A 43 -13.98 -10.14 -12.94
C VAL A 43 -14.12 -9.64 -14.37
N ARG A 44 -15.33 -9.24 -14.74
CA ARG A 44 -15.67 -8.67 -16.04
C ARG A 44 -15.92 -7.18 -15.93
N LEU A 45 -15.36 -6.38 -16.82
CA LEU A 45 -15.65 -4.95 -16.92
C LEU A 45 -16.77 -4.69 -17.93
N GLN A 46 -17.41 -3.52 -17.85
CA GLN A 46 -18.41 -3.07 -18.82
C GLN A 46 -17.85 -2.98 -20.25
N SER A 47 -16.54 -2.82 -20.40
CA SER A 47 -15.85 -2.90 -21.70
C SER A 47 -15.93 -4.28 -22.36
N GLY A 48 -16.40 -5.30 -21.65
CA GLY A 48 -16.43 -6.70 -22.09
C GLY A 48 -15.15 -7.49 -21.81
N SER A 49 -14.10 -6.83 -21.31
CA SER A 49 -12.84 -7.46 -20.91
C SER A 49 -13.01 -8.25 -19.60
N THR A 50 -12.35 -9.42 -19.51
CA THR A 50 -12.29 -10.23 -18.29
C THR A 50 -10.86 -10.26 -17.77
N PHE A 51 -10.69 -10.01 -16.47
CA PHE A 51 -9.39 -9.99 -15.80
C PHE A 51 -9.39 -11.01 -14.67
N SER A 52 -8.26 -11.70 -14.49
CA SER A 52 -8.01 -12.44 -13.26
C SER A 52 -7.66 -11.46 -12.14
N THR A 53 -8.03 -11.79 -10.91
CA THR A 53 -7.67 -11.02 -9.72
C THR A 53 -6.77 -11.86 -8.83
N LYS A 54 -5.87 -11.21 -8.07
CA LYS A 54 -4.93 -11.92 -7.22
C LYS A 54 -4.44 -11.02 -6.08
N LEU A 55 -4.28 -11.62 -4.91
CA LEU A 55 -3.50 -11.07 -3.82
C LEU A 55 -2.08 -11.61 -3.94
N PHE A 56 -1.13 -10.75 -4.35
CA PHE A 56 0.23 -11.15 -4.67
C PHE A 56 1.07 -11.30 -3.40
N ALA A 57 1.79 -12.41 -3.28
CA ALA A 57 2.81 -12.56 -2.25
C ALA A 57 4.14 -11.95 -2.73
N VAL A 58 4.57 -10.88 -2.09
CA VAL A 58 5.81 -10.17 -2.37
C VAL A 58 6.74 -10.26 -1.16
N ARG A 59 8.04 -10.35 -1.41
CA ARG A 59 9.05 -10.48 -0.36
C ARG A 59 10.26 -9.64 -0.68
N LYS A 60 10.93 -9.18 0.37
CA LYS A 60 12.21 -8.48 0.24
C LYS A 60 13.21 -9.39 -0.47
N TYR A 61 14.02 -8.82 -1.35
CA TYR A 61 14.96 -9.55 -2.20
C TYR A 61 16.35 -8.93 -2.11
N GLU A 62 17.27 -9.64 -1.48
CA GLU A 62 18.63 -9.18 -1.19
C GLU A 62 19.63 -10.28 -1.52
N GLY A 63 20.76 -9.91 -2.12
CA GLY A 63 21.84 -10.87 -2.42
C GLY A 63 21.39 -12.10 -3.24
N GLY A 64 20.40 -11.94 -4.11
CA GLY A 64 19.90 -13.02 -4.96
C GLY A 64 18.87 -13.96 -4.31
N LYS A 65 18.40 -13.68 -3.09
CA LYS A 65 17.44 -14.53 -2.35
C LYS A 65 16.31 -13.73 -1.73
N TYR A 66 15.17 -14.39 -1.51
CA TYR A 66 14.08 -13.83 -0.71
C TYR A 66 14.44 -13.84 0.77
N VAL A 67 14.20 -12.73 1.45
CA VAL A 67 14.45 -12.53 2.88
C VAL A 67 13.23 -11.91 3.55
N GLY A 68 13.15 -12.03 4.88
CA GLY A 68 12.05 -11.49 5.67
C GLY A 68 10.69 -12.12 5.39
N ASP A 69 9.66 -11.49 5.95
CA ASP A 69 8.28 -11.95 5.88
C ASP A 69 7.62 -11.70 4.52
N THR A 70 6.54 -12.45 4.28
CA THR A 70 5.70 -12.24 3.10
C THR A 70 4.77 -11.07 3.33
N ILE A 71 4.78 -10.16 2.38
CA ILE A 71 3.86 -9.05 2.28
C ILE A 71 2.83 -9.40 1.20
N TYR A 72 1.60 -8.95 1.39
CA TYR A 72 0.53 -9.13 0.42
C TYR A 72 0.19 -7.82 -0.24
N ALA A 73 0.04 -7.84 -1.56
CA ALA A 73 -0.19 -6.65 -2.37
C ALA A 73 -1.31 -6.88 -3.40
N TYR A 74 -2.04 -5.81 -3.70
CA TYR A 74 -2.98 -5.75 -4.80
C TYR A 74 -2.38 -4.99 -5.99
N CYS A 75 -2.90 -5.25 -7.19
CA CYS A 75 -2.51 -4.51 -8.38
C CYS A 75 -3.21 -3.14 -8.39
N ILE A 76 -2.48 -2.04 -8.60
CA ILE A 76 -3.09 -0.70 -8.72
C ILE A 76 -3.21 -0.22 -10.17
N ASP A 77 -2.64 -0.93 -11.14
CA ASP A 77 -2.77 -0.59 -12.56
C ASP A 77 -3.12 -1.81 -13.39
N ILE A 78 -4.37 -1.86 -13.86
CA ILE A 78 -4.91 -2.98 -14.64
C ILE A 78 -4.10 -3.30 -15.91
N ASP A 79 -3.40 -2.31 -16.48
CA ASP A 79 -2.64 -2.44 -17.71
C ASP A 79 -1.20 -2.95 -17.49
N THR A 80 -0.77 -3.05 -16.23
CA THR A 80 0.59 -3.47 -15.90
C THR A 80 0.60 -4.90 -15.35
N THR A 81 1.32 -5.78 -16.04
CA THR A 81 1.54 -7.15 -15.61
C THR A 81 2.67 -7.23 -14.57
N ILE A 82 2.40 -7.90 -13.45
CA ILE A 82 3.43 -8.24 -12.46
C ILE A 82 4.34 -9.35 -12.99
N ASN A 83 5.63 -9.26 -12.68
CA ASN A 83 6.68 -10.19 -13.10
C ASN A 83 7.58 -10.59 -11.91
N THR A 84 7.98 -11.85 -11.84
CA THR A 84 8.88 -12.42 -10.81
C THR A 84 10.34 -11.98 -10.98
N SER A 85 10.74 -11.56 -12.17
CA SER A 85 12.11 -11.10 -12.46
C SER A 85 12.32 -9.59 -12.24
N SER A 86 11.25 -8.84 -11.93
CA SER A 86 11.33 -7.39 -11.73
C SER A 86 11.54 -7.04 -10.27
N ASN A 87 12.37 -6.02 -10.01
CA ASN A 87 12.53 -5.43 -8.69
C ASN A 87 11.48 -4.33 -8.50
N TYR A 88 10.75 -4.38 -7.39
CA TYR A 88 9.76 -3.38 -6.98
C TYR A 88 10.29 -2.62 -5.76
N ARG A 89 9.77 -1.41 -5.58
CA ARG A 89 10.06 -0.56 -4.43
C ARG A 89 8.72 -0.16 -3.81
N GLU A 90 8.74 0.02 -2.50
CA GLU A 90 7.66 0.72 -1.82
C GLU A 90 7.69 2.20 -2.21
N ASP A 91 6.52 2.78 -2.38
CA ASP A 91 6.33 4.20 -2.66
C ASP A 91 5.03 4.67 -2.00
N LEU A 92 4.91 5.98 -1.82
CA LEU A 92 3.70 6.58 -1.30
C LEU A 92 2.59 6.51 -2.35
N LEU A 93 1.37 6.24 -1.90
CA LEU A 93 0.22 6.16 -2.80
C LEU A 93 -0.05 7.51 -3.49
N GLU A 94 0.22 8.60 -2.80
CA GLU A 94 0.06 9.98 -3.26
C GLU A 94 1.15 10.44 -4.24
N SER A 95 2.27 9.71 -4.37
CA SER A 95 3.33 10.03 -5.35
C SER A 95 3.00 9.54 -6.76
N VAL A 96 1.95 8.73 -6.90
CA VAL A 96 1.55 8.13 -8.17
C VAL A 96 0.80 9.15 -9.04
N ASN A 97 1.37 9.46 -10.21
CA ASN A 97 0.89 10.56 -11.06
C ASN A 97 -0.30 10.23 -11.99
N TYR A 98 -0.83 9.00 -12.00
CA TYR A 98 -1.90 8.59 -12.93
C TYR A 98 -3.30 8.42 -12.29
N PHE A 99 -3.44 8.72 -11.00
CA PHE A 99 -4.73 8.99 -10.35
C PHE A 99 -4.58 10.16 -9.37
N THR A 100 -5.70 10.71 -8.90
CA THR A 100 -5.69 11.91 -8.05
C THR A 100 -5.29 11.58 -6.61
N LYS A 101 -4.80 12.58 -5.86
CA LYS A 101 -4.58 12.44 -4.40
C LYS A 101 -5.85 12.07 -3.64
N GLU A 102 -7.02 12.45 -4.15
CA GLU A 102 -8.29 12.03 -3.56
C GLU A 102 -8.56 10.54 -3.79
N ASN A 103 -8.29 10.03 -4.99
CA ASN A 103 -8.36 8.60 -5.28
C ASN A 103 -7.35 7.80 -4.44
N ALA A 104 -6.17 8.37 -4.13
CA ALA A 104 -5.21 7.76 -3.20
C ALA A 104 -5.84 7.52 -1.80
N LYS A 105 -6.54 8.52 -1.24
CA LYS A 105 -7.25 8.35 0.05
C LYS A 105 -8.32 7.27 0.00
N ASN A 106 -9.05 7.17 -1.10
CA ASN A 106 -10.07 6.13 -1.28
C ASN A 106 -9.45 4.73 -1.40
N VAL A 107 -8.39 4.57 -2.18
CA VAL A 107 -7.64 3.30 -2.27
C VAL A 107 -7.08 2.91 -0.91
N ARG A 108 -6.60 3.87 -0.12
CA ARG A 108 -6.17 3.62 1.26
C ARG A 108 -7.32 3.10 2.13
N ALA A 109 -8.47 3.77 2.10
CA ALA A 109 -9.66 3.30 2.83
C ALA A 109 -10.06 1.87 2.43
N ILE A 110 -9.98 1.55 1.13
CA ILE A 110 -10.25 0.21 0.61
C ILE A 110 -9.29 -0.82 1.23
N ILE A 111 -7.98 -0.57 1.20
CA ILE A 111 -6.97 -1.52 1.70
C ILE A 111 -7.16 -1.81 3.20
N TYR A 112 -7.46 -0.80 4.01
CA TYR A 112 -7.68 -0.98 5.46
C TYR A 112 -8.99 -1.69 5.81
N ASN A 113 -9.97 -1.68 4.91
CA ASN A 113 -11.32 -2.23 5.15
C ASN A 113 -11.61 -3.48 4.31
N SER A 114 -10.59 -4.10 3.72
CA SER A 114 -10.72 -5.26 2.84
C SER A 114 -9.81 -6.41 3.27
N TYR A 115 -9.98 -7.56 2.63
CA TYR A 115 -9.12 -8.72 2.89
C TYR A 115 -7.69 -8.47 2.38
N PRO A 116 -6.62 -8.84 3.10
CA PRO A 116 -6.61 -9.56 4.38
C PRO A 116 -6.51 -8.65 5.62
N ALA A 117 -6.48 -7.31 5.48
CA ALA A 117 -6.45 -6.40 6.62
C ALA A 117 -7.67 -6.58 7.54
N LYS A 118 -8.82 -6.90 6.93
CA LYS A 118 -9.98 -7.50 7.57
C LYS A 118 -10.04 -8.99 7.26
N THR A 119 -10.30 -9.79 8.28
CA THR A 119 -10.61 -11.21 8.11
C THR A 119 -11.88 -11.36 7.28
N LEU A 120 -12.06 -12.54 6.68
CA LEU A 120 -13.27 -12.83 5.90
C LEU A 120 -14.55 -12.69 6.73
N ASN A 121 -14.50 -13.02 8.03
CA ASN A 121 -15.64 -12.89 8.94
C ASN A 121 -15.96 -11.42 9.27
N GLU A 122 -14.95 -10.59 9.51
CA GLU A 122 -15.14 -9.14 9.69
C GLU A 122 -15.73 -8.50 8.44
N LEU A 123 -15.25 -8.90 7.25
CA LEU A 123 -15.79 -8.39 5.99
C LEU A 123 -17.24 -8.83 5.77
N LYS A 124 -17.59 -10.09 6.08
CA LYS A 124 -18.99 -10.56 6.06
C LYS A 124 -19.89 -9.78 7.03
N ALA A 125 -19.38 -9.40 8.19
CA ALA A 125 -20.13 -8.62 9.16
C ALA A 125 -20.35 -7.16 8.69
N ALA A 126 -19.39 -6.60 7.97
CA ALA A 126 -19.46 -5.22 7.47
C ALA A 126 -20.30 -5.08 6.19
N VAL A 127 -20.29 -6.10 5.32
CA VAL A 127 -20.99 -6.04 4.02
C VAL A 127 -22.40 -6.63 4.15
N SER A 128 -23.42 -5.81 3.90
CA SER A 128 -24.82 -6.23 3.96
C SER A 128 -25.14 -7.33 2.94
N ASN A 129 -25.97 -8.30 3.36
CA ASN A 129 -26.50 -9.39 2.53
C ASN A 129 -25.42 -10.29 1.90
N VAL A 130 -24.32 -10.51 2.63
CA VAL A 130 -23.24 -11.41 2.22
C VAL A 130 -23.11 -12.55 3.23
N SER A 131 -23.74 -13.70 2.96
CA SER A 131 -23.62 -14.90 3.80
C SER A 131 -22.56 -15.89 3.29
N GLY A 132 -22.37 -15.95 1.97
CA GLY A 132 -21.52 -16.93 1.28
C GLY A 132 -20.11 -16.48 0.93
N LEU A 133 -19.65 -15.29 1.37
CA LEU A 133 -18.37 -14.75 0.89
C LEU A 133 -17.21 -15.72 1.05
N THR A 134 -16.53 -15.95 -0.06
CA THR A 134 -15.29 -16.71 -0.11
C THR A 134 -14.09 -15.79 -0.24
N VAL A 135 -12.89 -16.29 0.09
CA VAL A 135 -11.65 -15.52 -0.09
C VAL A 135 -11.46 -15.07 -1.54
N PRO A 136 -11.68 -15.91 -2.57
CA PRO A 136 -11.54 -15.44 -3.95
C PRO A 136 -12.49 -14.30 -4.34
N GLN A 137 -13.73 -14.33 -3.83
CA GLN A 137 -14.70 -13.25 -4.08
C GLN A 137 -14.32 -11.96 -3.33
N ALA A 138 -13.81 -12.07 -2.10
CA ALA A 138 -13.33 -10.91 -1.34
C ALA A 138 -12.14 -10.24 -2.04
N ILE A 139 -11.17 -11.03 -2.53
CA ILE A 139 -10.03 -10.54 -3.34
C ILE A 139 -10.54 -9.85 -4.61
N ALA A 140 -11.49 -10.46 -5.32
CA ALA A 140 -12.04 -9.91 -6.55
C ALA A 140 -12.77 -8.57 -6.35
N GLY A 141 -13.62 -8.49 -5.32
CA GLY A 141 -14.35 -7.25 -4.98
C GLY A 141 -13.40 -6.14 -4.56
N THR A 142 -12.36 -6.48 -3.80
CA THR A 142 -11.29 -5.55 -3.41
C THR A 142 -10.52 -5.04 -4.61
N GLN A 143 -10.11 -5.94 -5.51
CA GLN A 143 -9.34 -5.58 -6.70
C GLN A 143 -10.14 -4.67 -7.65
N LEU A 144 -11.45 -4.94 -7.83
CA LEU A 144 -12.34 -4.05 -8.57
C LEU A 144 -12.47 -2.66 -7.92
N ALA A 145 -12.59 -2.60 -6.58
CA ALA A 145 -12.71 -1.34 -5.87
C ALA A 145 -11.44 -0.48 -6.02
N ILE A 146 -10.26 -1.10 -6.02
CA ILE A 146 -9.00 -0.42 -6.31
C ILE A 146 -9.01 0.13 -7.74
N TRP A 147 -9.28 -0.72 -8.74
CA TRP A 147 -9.30 -0.32 -10.16
C TRP A 147 -10.37 0.73 -10.50
N HIS A 148 -11.44 0.83 -9.70
CA HIS A 148 -12.41 1.91 -9.82
C HIS A 148 -11.75 3.28 -9.71
N TYR A 149 -10.88 3.45 -8.72
CA TYR A 149 -10.23 4.72 -8.41
C TYR A 149 -8.92 4.92 -9.16
N THR A 150 -8.19 3.85 -9.47
CA THR A 150 -6.88 3.96 -10.13
C THR A 150 -6.95 3.94 -11.66
N ASN A 151 -7.93 3.23 -12.23
CA ASN A 151 -8.09 3.04 -13.68
C ASN A 151 -9.45 3.53 -14.21
N GLY A 152 -10.35 4.03 -13.35
CA GLY A 152 -11.71 4.37 -13.75
C GLY A 152 -12.54 3.15 -14.16
N ALA A 153 -12.14 1.95 -13.73
CA ALA A 153 -12.79 0.71 -14.14
C ALA A 153 -14.26 0.68 -13.70
N ARG A 154 -15.11 0.10 -14.55
CA ARG A 154 -16.53 -0.11 -14.26
C ARG A 154 -16.84 -1.60 -14.39
N PRO A 155 -17.23 -2.28 -13.31
CA PRO A 155 -17.57 -3.70 -13.36
C PRO A 155 -18.87 -3.93 -14.15
N SER A 156 -18.92 -5.04 -14.89
CA SER A 156 -20.18 -5.55 -15.46
C SER A 156 -21.12 -6.01 -14.32
N SER A 157 -22.43 -5.88 -14.55
CA SER A 157 -23.46 -6.47 -13.68
C SER A 157 -23.43 -8.00 -13.65
N ASP A 158 -22.80 -8.65 -14.62
CA ASP A 158 -22.72 -10.12 -14.73
C ASP A 158 -21.70 -10.74 -13.75
N ASN A 159 -20.95 -9.91 -13.03
CA ASN A 159 -20.07 -10.41 -11.97
C ASN A 159 -20.89 -11.05 -10.86
N ASN A 160 -20.26 -11.98 -10.14
CA ASN A 160 -20.88 -12.62 -8.99
C ASN A 160 -21.39 -11.58 -7.97
N GLU A 161 -22.59 -11.82 -7.42
CA GLU A 161 -23.25 -10.85 -6.55
C GLU A 161 -22.45 -10.49 -5.30
N ASP A 162 -21.78 -11.46 -4.66
CA ASP A 162 -20.98 -11.19 -3.46
C ASP A 162 -19.72 -10.37 -3.78
N VAL A 163 -19.12 -10.57 -4.96
CA VAL A 163 -18.04 -9.71 -5.48
C VAL A 163 -18.54 -8.27 -5.60
N MET A 164 -19.73 -8.10 -6.17
CA MET A 164 -20.35 -6.79 -6.37
C MET A 164 -20.76 -6.12 -5.05
N ARG A 165 -21.23 -6.88 -4.06
CA ARG A 165 -21.55 -6.38 -2.72
C ARG A 165 -20.30 -5.87 -2.00
N VAL A 166 -19.20 -6.63 -2.04
CA VAL A 166 -17.90 -6.18 -1.49
C VAL A 166 -17.40 -4.93 -2.21
N TYR A 167 -17.42 -4.94 -3.55
CA TYR A 167 -17.03 -3.78 -4.35
C TYR A 167 -17.84 -2.53 -3.97
N ASN A 168 -19.17 -2.62 -3.94
CA ASN A 168 -20.05 -1.50 -3.62
C ASN A 168 -19.85 -0.97 -2.20
N TYR A 169 -19.69 -1.87 -1.23
CA TYR A 169 -19.34 -1.49 0.15
C TYR A 169 -18.04 -0.68 0.18
N LEU A 170 -16.99 -1.20 -0.46
CA LEU A 170 -15.66 -0.61 -0.41
C LEU A 170 -15.58 0.75 -1.11
N ILE A 171 -16.23 0.93 -2.26
CA ILE A 171 -16.23 2.24 -2.95
C ILE A 171 -17.12 3.28 -2.25
N GLY A 172 -18.04 2.84 -1.39
CA GLY A 172 -18.90 3.71 -0.59
C GLY A 172 -18.25 4.22 0.70
N LEU A 173 -17.06 3.74 1.06
CA LEU A 173 -16.32 4.20 2.23
C LEU A 173 -15.80 5.63 2.00
N PRO A 174 -15.78 6.48 3.05
CA PRO A 174 -15.08 7.75 2.97
C PRO A 174 -13.58 7.53 2.79
N GLY A 175 -12.93 8.40 2.00
CA GLY A 175 -11.48 8.40 1.84
C GLY A 175 -10.75 8.55 3.17
N MET A 176 -9.69 7.77 3.36
CA MET A 176 -8.92 7.76 4.59
C MET A 176 -7.75 8.75 4.48
N ILE A 177 -7.70 9.71 5.41
CA ILE A 177 -6.56 10.60 5.63
C ILE A 177 -5.75 9.99 6.77
N ILE A 178 -4.46 9.74 6.56
CA ILE A 178 -3.54 9.50 7.67
C ILE A 178 -3.00 10.88 8.07
N PRO A 179 -2.98 11.24 9.37
CA PRO A 179 -2.30 12.45 9.80
C PRO A 179 -0.85 12.40 9.31
N ASP A 180 -0.33 13.54 8.84
CA ASP A 180 1.10 13.64 8.53
C ASP A 180 1.86 13.23 9.79
N LEU A 181 2.66 12.17 9.68
CA LEU A 181 3.54 11.77 10.77
C LEU A 181 4.64 12.83 10.86
N ALA A 182 4.92 13.28 12.07
CA ALA A 182 6.04 14.17 12.34
C ALA A 182 7.33 13.56 11.76
N GLU A 183 7.94 14.26 10.81
CA GLU A 183 9.18 13.86 10.16
C GLU A 183 10.35 14.44 10.96
N ILE A 184 11.37 13.62 11.23
CA ILE A 184 12.61 14.08 11.88
C ILE A 184 13.64 14.36 10.79
N ASP A 185 13.89 15.64 10.54
CA ASP A 185 14.97 16.11 9.69
C ASP A 185 16.23 16.30 10.53
N ALA A 186 17.05 15.25 10.66
CA ALA A 186 18.35 15.32 11.33
C ALA A 186 19.46 15.69 10.34
N VAL A 187 20.20 16.75 10.62
CA VAL A 187 21.46 17.05 9.93
C VAL A 187 22.58 16.28 10.62
N GLY A 188 23.52 15.73 9.85
CA GLY A 188 24.70 15.06 10.39
C GLY A 188 25.46 15.96 11.38
N PRO A 189 26.17 15.38 12.37
CA PRO A 189 26.83 16.15 13.39
C PRO A 189 27.87 17.10 12.80
N THR A 190 27.88 18.35 13.27
CA THR A 190 28.99 19.27 12.99
C THR A 190 30.01 19.15 14.11
N VAL A 191 31.27 18.97 13.74
CA VAL A 191 32.38 18.86 14.68
C VAL A 191 33.22 20.12 14.56
N VAL A 192 33.37 20.84 15.66
CA VAL A 192 34.19 22.06 15.76
C VAL A 192 35.24 21.84 16.85
N GLU A 193 36.50 22.15 16.55
CA GLU A 193 37.58 22.10 17.52
C GLU A 193 37.65 23.45 18.27
N GLU A 194 37.42 23.42 19.58
CA GLU A 194 37.50 24.60 20.47
C GLU A 194 38.58 24.40 21.53
N GLY A 195 39.78 24.92 21.25
CA GLY A 195 40.93 24.79 22.14
C GLY A 195 41.41 23.35 22.25
N ASN A 196 41.34 22.76 23.45
CA ASN A 196 41.68 21.35 23.70
C ASN A 196 40.44 20.43 23.72
N ALA A 197 39.27 20.93 23.30
CA ALA A 197 38.01 20.19 23.30
C ALA A 197 37.42 20.10 21.89
N TRP A 198 36.67 19.03 21.66
CA TRP A 198 35.85 18.85 20.47
C TRP A 198 34.39 19.12 20.85
N VAL A 199 33.77 20.08 20.18
CA VAL A 199 32.34 20.34 20.28
C VAL A 199 31.65 19.60 19.13
N ILE A 200 30.66 18.80 19.48
CA ILE A 200 29.87 18.01 18.52
C ILE A 200 28.43 18.48 18.64
N ASP A 201 27.95 19.17 17.61
CA ASP A 201 26.58 19.66 17.55
C ASP A 201 25.71 18.72 16.71
N PHE A 202 24.58 18.32 17.29
CA PHE A 202 23.53 17.60 16.59
C PHE A 202 22.35 18.54 16.39
N SER A 203 21.92 18.72 15.14
CA SER A 203 20.74 19.52 14.81
C SER A 203 19.68 18.62 14.21
N TYR A 204 18.45 18.70 14.73
CA TYR A 204 17.30 18.06 14.11
C TYR A 204 16.10 19.01 14.14
N ASN A 205 15.23 18.90 13.14
CA ASN A 205 13.93 19.54 13.08
C ASN A 205 12.84 18.48 13.08
N ILE A 206 11.68 18.80 13.65
CA ILE A 206 10.50 17.95 13.60
C ILE A 206 9.42 18.72 12.81
N SER A 207 8.92 18.14 11.71
CA SER A 207 8.04 18.83 10.75
C SER A 207 6.68 19.23 11.33
N ASP A 208 6.20 18.50 12.34
CA ASP A 208 5.10 18.90 13.21
C ASP A 208 5.68 19.30 14.57
N SER A 209 5.72 20.62 14.84
CA SER A 209 6.32 21.19 16.04
C SER A 209 5.52 20.96 17.32
N ILE A 210 4.65 19.94 17.40
CA ILE A 210 4.10 19.46 18.67
C ILE A 210 5.25 18.77 19.44
N ASN A 211 6.03 19.60 20.12
CA ASN A 211 6.81 19.16 21.26
C ASN A 211 5.81 18.54 22.25
N ASN A 212 5.92 17.23 22.53
CA ASN A 212 5.39 16.63 23.76
C ASN A 212 6.18 17.15 24.98
N LYS A 213 6.37 18.46 25.08
CA LYS A 213 7.16 19.15 26.08
C LYS A 213 6.45 20.41 26.56
N ASP A 214 5.26 20.19 27.08
CA ASP A 214 4.81 20.64 28.40
C ASP A 214 5.73 20.18 29.57
N GLY A 215 6.94 19.71 29.27
CA GLY A 215 8.04 19.61 30.20
C GLY A 215 7.89 18.49 31.23
N GLN A 216 6.99 17.56 31.03
CA GLN A 216 6.84 16.35 31.84
C GLN A 216 6.68 15.14 30.90
N PRO A 217 7.19 13.96 31.29
CA PRO A 217 7.02 12.73 30.51
C PRO A 217 5.55 12.38 30.24
#